data_AF-A0A7S0G268-F1
#
_entry.id   AF-A0A7S0G268-F1
#
_cell.length_a   1.000
_cell.length_b   1.000
_cell.length_c   1.000
_cell.angle_alpha   90.00
_cell.angle_beta   90.00
_cell.angle_gamma   90.00
#
_symmetry.space_group_name_H-M   'P 1'
#
loop_
_entity.id
_entity.type
_entity.pdbx_description
1 polymer ?
#
loop_
_entity_poly.entity_id
_entity_poly.type
_entity_poly.pdbx_seq_one_letter_code
_entity_poly.pdbx_strand_id
1 'polypeptide(L)'
;RVDGTIGADLDFMFDFLQYAHDNNHVYDSPIEQTWSRASSSALSPACDIDEEALFSWVRVGTVASASSAEGDLQKGFHRRLIKETATLREQHSALESLSTVTSEIATRYDALDLFKVTRHRLDAYRIFLADELEKLLMYRRTEDLGKDVTKYA
;
A
#
# COMPACT_ATOMS: atom_id res chain seq x y z
N ARG A 1 -11.29 3.06 -9.99
CA ARG A 1 -11.19 4.41 -10.59
C ARG A 1 -12.29 5.23 -9.95
N VAL A 2 -11.96 5.96 -8.90
CA VAL A 2 -12.77 7.12 -8.51
C VAL A 2 -12.40 8.24 -9.48
N ASP A 3 -13.36 9.09 -9.84
CA ASP A 3 -13.39 9.92 -11.05
C ASP A 3 -12.32 11.02 -11.17
N GLY A 4 -11.13 10.87 -10.57
CA GLY A 4 -9.96 11.71 -10.81
C GLY A 4 -10.14 13.17 -10.45
N THR A 5 -11.18 13.51 -9.67
CA THR A 5 -11.44 14.87 -9.24
C THR A 5 -10.97 15.05 -7.80
N ILE A 6 -10.35 16.20 -7.55
CA ILE A 6 -9.93 16.63 -6.21
C ILE A 6 -11.08 16.50 -5.18
N GLY A 7 -12.33 16.66 -5.64
CA GLY A 7 -13.53 16.51 -4.79
C GLY A 7 -13.64 15.15 -4.14
N ALA A 8 -13.43 14.06 -4.89
CA ALA A 8 -13.60 12.72 -4.33
C ALA A 8 -12.49 12.34 -3.33
N ASP A 9 -11.28 12.86 -3.51
CA ASP A 9 -10.19 12.68 -2.55
C ASP A 9 -10.42 13.48 -1.26
N LEU A 10 -11.09 14.64 -1.35
CA LEU A 10 -11.52 15.41 -0.18
C LEU A 10 -12.69 14.72 0.54
N ASP A 11 -13.60 14.10 -0.20
CA ASP A 11 -14.70 13.30 0.37
C ASP A 11 -14.15 12.11 1.17
N PHE A 12 -13.13 11.41 0.65
CA PHE A 12 -12.45 10.36 1.42
C PHE A 12 -11.90 10.87 2.75
N MET A 13 -11.22 12.03 2.74
CA MET A 13 -10.67 12.62 3.96
C MET A 13 -11.79 13.01 4.95
N PHE A 14 -12.87 13.60 4.45
CA PHE A 14 -14.02 13.95 5.28
C PHE A 14 -14.66 12.72 5.92
N ASP A 15 -14.93 11.68 5.13
CA ASP A 15 -15.50 10.42 5.61
C ASP A 15 -14.56 9.72 6.60
N PHE A 16 -13.25 9.79 6.37
CA PHE A 16 -12.25 9.23 7.27
C PHE A 16 -12.22 9.94 8.63
N LEU A 17 -12.26 11.28 8.62
CA LEU A 17 -12.32 12.09 9.85
C LEU A 17 -13.63 11.87 10.60
N GLN A 18 -14.75 11.77 9.88
CA GLN A 18 -16.06 11.47 10.46
C GLN A 18 -16.07 10.07 11.10
N TYR A 19 -15.53 9.06 10.40
CA TYR A 19 -15.37 7.72 10.93
C TYR A 19 -14.55 7.72 12.23
N ALA A 20 -13.43 8.44 12.24
CA ALA A 20 -12.57 8.54 13.42
C ALA A 20 -13.32 9.17 14.61
N HIS A 21 -14.05 10.25 14.35
CA HIS A 21 -14.87 10.93 15.35
C HIS A 21 -15.97 10.01 15.91
N ASP A 22 -16.75 9.36 15.05
CA ASP A 22 -17.91 8.56 15.45
C ASP A 22 -17.53 7.30 16.24
N ASN A 23 -16.34 6.77 15.99
CA ASN A 23 -15.79 5.62 16.71
C ASN A 23 -14.89 6.02 17.89
N ASN A 24 -14.86 7.31 18.24
CA ASN A 24 -14.06 7.87 19.33
C ASN A 24 -12.57 7.48 19.24
N HIS A 25 -12.03 7.41 18.02
CA HIS A 25 -10.63 7.14 17.79
C HIS A 25 -9.82 8.39 18.12
N VAL A 26 -8.98 8.27 19.15
CA VAL A 26 -7.97 9.28 19.45
C VAL A 26 -6.68 8.86 18.75
N TYR A 27 -6.21 9.72 17.85
CA TYR A 27 -4.89 9.57 17.25
C TYR A 27 -3.89 10.44 18.01
N ASP A 28 -2.87 9.83 18.58
CA ASP A 28 -1.78 10.52 19.30
C ASP A 28 -0.83 11.28 18.35
N SER A 29 -1.18 11.37 17.07
CA SER A 29 -0.36 11.91 16.00
C SER A 29 -1.23 12.52 14.92
N PRO A 30 -0.71 13.49 14.16
CA PRO A 30 -1.47 14.15 13.12
C PRO A 30 -1.87 13.17 12.02
N ILE A 31 -3.03 13.44 11.43
CA ILE A 31 -3.46 12.86 10.17
C ILE A 31 -2.99 13.83 9.08
N GLU A 32 -2.15 13.34 8.17
CA GLU A 32 -1.55 14.10 7.10
C GLU A 32 -2.21 13.73 5.77
N GLN A 33 -2.52 14.73 4.94
CA GLN A 33 -2.90 14.54 3.55
C GLN A 33 -1.90 15.26 2.66
N THR A 34 -1.29 14.53 1.75
CA THR A 34 -0.35 15.08 0.76
C THR A 34 -0.77 14.67 -0.65
N TRP A 35 -0.22 15.35 -1.65
CA TRP A 35 -0.57 15.12 -3.05
C TRP A 35 0.70 14.91 -3.86
N SER A 36 0.66 13.96 -4.79
CA SER A 36 1.73 13.76 -5.77
C SER A 36 1.16 13.66 -7.17
N ARG A 37 2.00 13.93 -8.18
CA ARG A 37 1.70 13.53 -9.55
C ARG A 37 1.73 12.00 -9.69
N ALA A 38 1.16 11.54 -10.80
CA ALA A 38 1.29 10.17 -11.24
C ALA A 38 2.76 9.75 -11.39
N SER A 39 2.98 8.45 -11.22
CA SER A 39 4.24 7.78 -11.42
C SER A 39 4.20 7.00 -12.72
N SER A 40 5.32 6.99 -13.45
CA SER A 40 5.50 6.12 -14.61
C SER A 40 5.81 4.66 -14.25
N SER A 41 6.02 4.37 -12.96
CA SER A 41 6.33 3.02 -12.49
C SER A 41 5.05 2.21 -12.30
N ALA A 42 4.90 1.12 -13.05
CA ALA A 42 3.79 0.16 -12.91
C ALA A 42 3.68 -0.47 -11.50
N LEU A 43 4.72 -0.34 -10.67
CA LEU A 43 4.74 -0.82 -9.29
C LEU A 43 4.30 0.24 -8.28
N SER A 44 4.19 1.49 -8.71
CA SER A 44 3.73 2.56 -7.86
C SER A 44 2.22 2.45 -7.63
N PRO A 45 1.73 2.64 -6.39
CA PRO A 45 0.30 2.85 -6.14
C PRO A 45 -0.26 4.06 -6.90
N ALA A 46 0.61 5.00 -7.27
CA ALA A 46 0.28 6.18 -8.04
C ALA A 46 0.58 6.01 -9.54
N CYS A 47 0.58 4.79 -10.08
CA CYS A 47 0.77 4.61 -11.52
C CYS A 47 -0.48 5.02 -12.29
N ASP A 48 -0.34 5.91 -13.27
CA ASP A 48 -1.40 6.22 -14.24
C ASP A 48 -0.78 6.44 -15.64
N ILE A 49 -1.61 6.29 -16.67
CA ILE A 49 -1.26 6.62 -18.05
C ILE A 49 -1.28 8.14 -18.28
N ASP A 50 -2.07 8.87 -17.50
CA ASP A 50 -2.07 10.33 -17.50
C ASP A 50 -1.02 10.86 -16.50
N GLU A 51 0.07 11.44 -17.02
CA GLU A 51 1.16 11.98 -16.20
C GLU A 51 0.75 13.19 -15.35
N GLU A 52 -0.33 13.88 -15.72
CA GLU A 52 -0.86 15.03 -14.98
C GLU A 52 -1.93 14.61 -13.95
N ALA A 53 -2.27 13.32 -13.87
CA ALA A 53 -3.12 12.81 -12.81
C ALA A 53 -2.49 13.06 -11.43
N LEU A 54 -3.33 13.42 -10.46
CA LEU A 54 -2.95 13.66 -9.08
C LEU A 54 -3.44 12.52 -8.19
N PHE A 55 -2.61 12.18 -7.21
CA PHE A 55 -2.91 11.16 -6.21
C PHE A 55 -2.85 11.80 -4.83
N SER A 56 -3.89 11.56 -4.03
CA SER A 56 -3.92 11.94 -2.63
C SER A 56 -3.40 10.82 -1.73
N TRP A 57 -2.53 11.17 -0.79
CA TRP A 57 -1.95 10.27 0.20
C TRP A 57 -2.40 10.69 1.58
N VAL A 58 -3.19 9.84 2.24
CA VAL A 58 -3.61 10.04 3.63
C VAL A 58 -2.79 9.14 4.54
N ARG A 59 -2.15 9.72 5.55
CA ARG A 59 -1.32 9.03 6.54
C ARG A 59 -1.77 9.40 7.94
N VAL A 60 -1.98 8.41 8.80
CA VAL A 60 -2.04 8.63 10.24
C VAL A 60 -0.63 8.45 10.79
N GLY A 61 -0.06 9.52 11.36
CA GLY A 61 1.23 9.45 12.02
C GLY A 61 1.19 8.51 13.23
N THR A 62 2.36 8.08 13.68
CA THR A 62 2.52 7.42 14.98
C THR A 62 3.79 7.95 15.62
N VAL A 63 3.73 8.44 16.87
CA VAL A 63 4.92 8.83 17.62
C VAL A 63 5.75 7.57 17.90
N ALA A 64 6.86 7.40 17.19
CA ALA A 64 7.84 6.37 17.47
C ALA A 64 8.65 6.78 18.69
N SER A 65 8.27 6.23 19.85
CA SER A 65 9.12 6.24 21.03
C SER A 65 10.11 5.06 20.96
N ALA A 66 11.30 5.24 21.54
CA ALA A 66 12.45 4.35 21.38
C ALA A 66 12.31 2.97 22.04
N SER A 67 11.16 2.65 22.66
CA SER A 67 10.96 1.37 23.35
C SER A 67 10.39 0.29 22.42
N SER A 68 10.89 -0.95 22.56
CA SER A 68 10.46 -2.08 21.73
C SER A 68 8.98 -2.45 21.92
N ALA A 69 8.42 -2.23 23.11
CA ALA A 69 7.02 -2.49 23.42
C ALA A 69 6.06 -1.57 22.64
N GLU A 70 6.47 -0.33 22.37
CA GLU A 70 5.66 0.63 21.61
C GLU A 70 5.70 0.35 20.10
N GLY A 71 6.78 -0.24 19.59
CA GLY A 71 6.86 -0.69 18.19
C GLY A 71 5.81 -1.75 17.84
N ASP A 72 5.54 -2.68 18.77
CA ASP A 72 4.47 -3.68 18.60
C ASP A 72 3.07 -3.07 18.74
N LEU A 73 2.91 -2.07 19.62
CA LEU A 73 1.67 -1.30 19.73
C LEU A 73 1.39 -0.51 18.44
N GLN A 74 2.40 0.09 17.82
CA GLN A 74 2.25 0.79 16.53
C GLN A 74 1.83 -0.16 15.41
N LYS A 75 2.46 -1.34 15.31
CA LYS A 75 2.04 -2.38 14.35
C LYS A 75 0.61 -2.84 14.61
N GLY A 76 0.23 -2.99 15.88
CA GLY A 76 -1.14 -3.33 16.29
C GLY A 76 -2.17 -2.26 15.92
N PHE A 77 -1.83 -1.00 16.17
CA PHE A 77 -2.63 0.16 15.78
C PHE A 77 -2.80 0.24 14.26
N HIS A 78 -1.72 0.10 13.51
CA HIS A 78 -1.75 0.17 12.05
C HIS A 78 -2.61 -0.94 11.44
N ARG A 79 -2.45 -2.19 11.91
CA ARG A 79 -3.30 -3.32 11.47
C ARG A 79 -4.76 -3.10 11.80
N ARG A 80 -5.06 -2.56 12.98
CA ARG A 80 -6.42 -2.25 13.40
C ARG A 80 -7.03 -1.19 12.48
N LEU A 81 -6.32 -0.08 12.26
CA LEU A 81 -6.75 1.01 11.39
C LEU A 81 -7.00 0.52 9.96
N ILE A 82 -6.11 -0.29 9.39
CA ILE A 82 -6.27 -0.92 8.07
C ILE A 82 -7.59 -1.72 8.03
N LYS A 83 -7.82 -2.57 9.02
CA LYS A 83 -9.00 -3.44 9.06
C LYS A 83 -10.29 -2.63 9.22
N GLU A 84 -10.29 -1.66 10.12
CA GLU A 84 -11.42 -0.79 10.43
C GLU A 84 -11.81 0.10 9.25
N THR A 85 -10.82 0.55 8.46
CA THR A 85 -11.03 1.44 7.31
C THR A 85 -11.16 0.69 5.98
N ALA A 86 -11.18 -0.65 5.98
CA ALA A 86 -11.23 -1.46 4.77
C ALA A 86 -12.43 -1.11 3.88
N THR A 87 -13.63 -1.04 4.46
CA THR A 87 -14.86 -0.68 3.72
C THR A 87 -14.78 0.72 3.11
N LEU A 88 -14.29 1.71 3.87
CA LEU A 88 -14.15 3.08 3.40
C LEU A 88 -13.17 3.16 2.22
N ARG A 89 -12.04 2.44 2.33
CA ARG A 89 -11.04 2.39 1.26
C ARG A 89 -11.57 1.68 0.01
N GLU A 90 -12.38 0.64 0.15
CA GLU A 90 -13.03 -0.01 -0.98
C GLU A 90 -14.02 0.92 -1.70
N GLN A 91 -14.85 1.64 -0.95
CA GLN A 91 -15.78 2.63 -1.51
C GLN A 91 -15.07 3.70 -2.34
N HIS A 92 -13.89 4.14 -1.87
CA HIS A 92 -13.09 5.16 -2.52
C HIS A 92 -11.99 4.60 -3.44
N SER A 93 -12.00 3.30 -3.75
CA SER A 93 -10.93 2.63 -4.52
C SER A 93 -9.49 2.93 -4.03
N ALA A 94 -9.31 3.23 -2.75
CA ALA A 94 -8.04 3.64 -2.19
C ALA A 94 -7.07 2.45 -2.10
N LEU A 95 -5.81 2.71 -2.47
CA LEU A 95 -4.70 1.77 -2.39
C LEU A 95 -3.82 2.10 -1.17
N GLU A 96 -3.22 1.07 -0.56
CA GLU A 96 -2.24 1.30 0.50
C GLU A 96 -0.89 1.72 -0.09
N SER A 97 -0.17 2.55 0.66
CA SER A 97 1.24 2.86 0.36
C SER A 97 2.10 1.61 0.46
N LEU A 98 3.10 1.49 -0.42
CA LEU A 98 4.10 0.41 -0.39
C LEU A 98 4.84 0.30 0.95
N SER A 99 5.02 1.42 1.66
CA SER A 99 5.68 1.47 2.97
C SER A 99 4.87 0.86 4.10
N THR A 100 3.57 0.66 3.88
CA THR A 100 2.61 0.13 4.86
C THR A 100 2.07 -1.25 4.50
N VAL A 101 2.55 -1.82 3.39
CA VAL A 101 1.95 -3.01 2.76
C VAL A 101 1.99 -4.21 3.68
N THR A 102 0.82 -4.81 3.85
CA THR A 102 0.65 -6.16 4.37
C THR A 102 0.50 -7.16 3.23
N SER A 103 0.73 -8.46 3.50
CA SER A 103 0.72 -9.54 2.50
C SER A 103 -0.59 -9.70 1.70
N GLU A 104 -1.67 -9.02 2.10
CA GLU A 104 -2.99 -9.08 1.47
C GLU A 104 -3.08 -8.32 0.13
N ILE A 105 -2.12 -7.43 -0.15
CA ILE A 105 -2.16 -6.54 -1.33
C ILE A 105 -1.52 -7.14 -2.58
N ALA A 106 -0.86 -8.31 -2.45
CA ALA A 106 -0.22 -8.97 -3.57
C ALA A 106 -1.19 -9.30 -4.73
N THR A 107 -2.51 -9.29 -4.47
CA THR A 107 -3.59 -9.52 -5.43
C THR A 107 -4.05 -8.26 -6.17
N ARG A 108 -3.67 -7.05 -5.71
CA ARG A 108 -4.11 -5.76 -6.27
C ARG A 108 -3.11 -5.12 -7.23
N TYR A 109 -1.91 -5.66 -7.33
CA TYR A 109 -0.88 -5.16 -8.25
C TYR A 109 -0.63 -6.20 -9.34
N ASP A 110 -1.28 -6.02 -10.49
CA ASP A 110 -1.06 -6.87 -11.69
C ASP A 110 0.42 -6.87 -12.12
N ALA A 111 1.15 -5.79 -11.83
CA ALA A 111 2.59 -5.66 -12.11
C ALA A 111 3.49 -6.45 -11.16
N LEU A 112 2.95 -7.03 -10.07
CA LEU A 112 3.76 -7.70 -9.06
C LEU A 112 4.45 -8.94 -9.62
N ASP A 113 3.82 -9.66 -10.55
CA ASP A 113 4.42 -10.84 -11.18
C ASP A 113 5.60 -10.47 -12.07
N LEU A 114 5.49 -9.37 -12.83
CA LEU A 114 6.62 -8.83 -13.59
C LEU A 114 7.78 -8.43 -12.67
N PHE A 115 7.47 -7.84 -11.51
CA PHE A 115 8.49 -7.52 -10.51
C PHE A 115 9.14 -8.75 -9.91
N LYS A 116 8.38 -9.81 -9.58
CA LYS A 116 8.95 -11.08 -9.08
C LYS A 116 9.97 -11.66 -10.07
N VAL A 117 9.61 -11.73 -11.36
CA VAL A 117 10.49 -12.24 -12.43
C VAL A 117 11.73 -11.36 -12.57
N THR A 118 11.55 -10.04 -12.62
CA THR A 118 12.65 -9.08 -12.81
C THR A 118 13.60 -9.10 -11.62
N ARG A 119 13.07 -9.15 -10.40
CA ARG A 119 13.85 -9.23 -9.16
C ARG A 119 14.67 -10.51 -9.11
N HIS A 120 14.09 -11.66 -9.47
CA HIS A 120 14.81 -12.93 -9.54
C HIS A 120 15.99 -12.87 -10.52
N ARG A 121 15.80 -12.24 -11.68
CA ARG A 121 16.86 -12.07 -12.68
C ARG A 121 17.99 -11.16 -12.19
N LEU A 122 17.65 -10.08 -11.47
CA LEU A 122 18.64 -9.11 -10.98
C LEU A 122 19.41 -9.59 -9.74
N ASP A 123 18.84 -10.51 -8.96
CA ASP A 123 19.42 -11.00 -7.72
C ASP A 123 19.04 -12.46 -7.49
N ALA A 124 19.57 -13.32 -8.35
CA ALA A 124 19.34 -14.76 -8.29
C ALA A 124 19.75 -15.37 -6.93
N TYR A 125 20.75 -14.77 -6.28
CA TYR A 125 21.26 -15.18 -4.97
C TYR A 125 20.53 -14.54 -3.79
N ARG A 126 19.56 -13.66 -4.04
CA ARG A 126 18.72 -13.01 -3.02
C ARG A 126 19.52 -12.26 -1.95
N ILE A 127 20.65 -11.66 -2.33
CA ILE A 127 21.54 -10.95 -1.41
C ILE A 127 20.83 -9.71 -0.82
N PHE A 128 19.93 -9.08 -1.58
CA PHE A 128 19.17 -7.90 -1.15
C PHE A 128 17.70 -8.25 -0.82
N LEU A 129 17.46 -9.45 -0.27
CA LEU A 129 16.12 -9.88 0.13
C LEU A 129 15.95 -9.72 1.65
N ALA A 130 15.03 -8.84 2.05
CA ALA A 130 14.56 -8.76 3.44
C ALA A 130 13.34 -9.67 3.65
N ASP A 131 13.12 -10.14 4.88
CA ASP A 131 12.02 -11.05 5.23
C ASP A 131 10.64 -10.50 4.83
N GLU A 132 10.41 -9.20 5.01
CA GLU A 132 9.17 -8.52 4.62
C GLU A 132 8.99 -8.51 3.10
N LEU A 133 10.07 -8.31 2.35
CA LEU A 133 10.05 -8.34 0.89
C LEU A 133 9.81 -9.77 0.38
N GLU A 134 10.37 -10.78 1.04
CA GLU A 134 10.10 -12.17 0.70
C GLU A 134 8.63 -12.56 0.93
N LYS A 135 8.04 -12.10 2.04
CA LYS A 135 6.62 -12.28 2.34
C LYS A 135 5.73 -11.58 1.31
N LEU A 136 6.07 -10.35 0.91
CA LEU A 136 5.33 -9.60 -0.10
C LEU A 136 5.35 -10.29 -1.46
N LEU A 137 6.54 -10.77 -1.87
CA LEU A 137 6.72 -11.41 -3.15
C LEU A 137 6.18 -12.83 -3.19
N MET A 138 5.73 -13.38 -2.05
CA MET A 138 5.13 -14.70 -1.95
C MET A 138 5.92 -15.68 -2.83
N TYR A 139 7.24 -15.74 -2.66
CA TYR A 139 8.06 -16.63 -3.47
C TYR A 139 7.60 -18.07 -3.20
N ARG A 140 6.68 -18.57 -4.03
CA ARG A 140 6.54 -20.00 -4.23
C ARG A 140 7.86 -20.46 -4.82
N ARG A 141 8.33 -21.63 -4.40
CA ARG A 141 9.52 -22.23 -4.99
C ARG A 141 9.36 -22.20 -6.51
N THR A 142 10.45 -21.92 -7.21
CA THR A 142 10.54 -21.81 -8.67
C THR A 142 9.91 -23.00 -9.42
N GLU A 143 9.72 -24.13 -8.75
CA GLU A 143 9.00 -25.32 -9.23
C GLU A 143 7.53 -25.05 -9.62
N ASP A 144 6.88 -24.03 -9.06
CA ASP A 144 5.47 -23.69 -9.34
C ASP A 144 5.27 -22.65 -10.46
N LEU A 145 6.31 -21.90 -10.84
CA LEU A 145 6.25 -20.78 -11.81
C LEU A 145 6.47 -21.21 -13.28
N GLY A 146 6.80 -22.49 -13.51
CA GLY A 146 7.23 -23.01 -14.82
C GLY A 146 6.16 -23.10 -15.92
N LYS A 147 4.99 -22.48 -15.78
CA LYS A 147 3.88 -22.62 -16.74
C LYS A 147 3.38 -21.35 -17.41
N ASP A 148 3.78 -20.14 -16.99
CA ASP A 148 3.09 -18.92 -17.44
C ASP A 148 4.02 -17.76 -17.85
N VAL A 149 5.27 -18.06 -18.23
CA VAL A 149 6.24 -17.02 -18.65
C VAL A 149 6.00 -16.57 -20.10
N THR A 150 5.22 -17.32 -20.90
CA THR A 150 4.89 -16.97 -22.29
C THR A 150 3.81 -15.90 -22.43
N LYS A 151 3.13 -15.50 -21.35
CA LYS A 151 2.04 -14.51 -21.39
C LYS A 151 2.53 -13.05 -21.45
N TYR A 152 3.81 -12.82 -21.18
CA TYR A 152 4.41 -11.48 -21.08
C TYR A 152 5.58 -11.27 -22.05
N ALA A 153 5.66 -12.10 -23.10
CA ALA A 153 6.66 -12.01 -24.17
C ALA A 153 6.15 -11.21 -25.36
#